data_AF-A0A644XDN8-F1
#
_entry.id   AF-A0A644XDN8-F1
#
_cell.length_a   1.000
_cell.length_b   1.000
_cell.length_c   1.000
_cell.angle_alpha   90.00
_cell.angle_beta   90.00
_cell.angle_gamma   90.00
#
_symmetry.space_group_name_H-M   'P 1'
#
loop_
_entity.id
_entity.type
_entity.pdbx_description
1 polymer ?
#
loop_
_entity_poly.entity_id
_entity_poly.type
_entity_poly.pdbx_seq_one_letter_code
_entity_poly.pdbx_strand_id
1 'polypeptide(L)'
;MPMTVDCYEKNEWGDTEDEPTELDNHTAAGYADHIVAALMRERLSTETERGLMHYYDKNDSVEQKVKSCNFTAEVRNGRLWGVAECQVTGELTPKELYTLKEYISGQASDGFGEGFEQREIKVGDRELYAHLWSSEDSWSIRTEQECFVQKLAEGLPELCFSTLPGTGDLICIKRGESGYYKSDWSTDSREENQELADYNNERLGVTAAQRQAMECGSMAGWSVPGADPKAYEPEGPKMGGMILA
;
A
#
# COMPACT_ATOMS: atom_id res chain seq x y z
N MET A 1 3.18 -7.05 2.80
CA MET A 1 4.66 -7.15 2.76
C MET A 1 5.12 -7.48 1.35
N PRO A 2 6.29 -7.00 0.90
CA PRO A 2 6.88 -7.47 -0.35
C PRO A 2 7.16 -8.98 -0.29
N MET A 3 6.91 -9.70 -1.38
CA MET A 3 7.26 -11.12 -1.54
C MET A 3 8.21 -11.30 -2.71
N THR A 4 9.08 -12.29 -2.60
CA THR A 4 9.93 -12.79 -3.69
C THR A 4 9.55 -14.24 -4.00
N VAL A 5 9.94 -14.70 -5.18
CA VAL A 5 9.69 -16.06 -5.63
C VAL A 5 10.93 -16.56 -6.32
N ASP A 6 11.45 -17.69 -5.84
CA ASP A 6 12.53 -18.41 -6.46
C ASP A 6 11.99 -19.48 -7.38
N CYS A 7 12.68 -19.70 -8.50
CA CYS A 7 12.39 -20.77 -9.44
C CYS A 7 13.63 -21.64 -9.62
N TYR A 8 13.46 -22.94 -9.48
CA TYR A 8 14.44 -23.90 -9.94
C TYR A 8 14.07 -24.34 -11.35
N GLU A 9 14.99 -24.14 -12.29
CA GLU A 9 14.78 -24.53 -13.68
C GLU A 9 15.24 -25.97 -13.92
N LYS A 10 14.71 -26.58 -14.97
CA LYS A 10 15.22 -27.86 -15.48
C LYS A 10 16.35 -27.58 -16.46
N ASN A 11 17.47 -28.28 -16.28
CA ASN A 11 18.57 -28.24 -17.23
C ASN A 11 18.22 -29.02 -18.52
N GLU A 12 19.12 -29.00 -19.50
CA GLU A 12 18.93 -29.67 -20.81
C GLU A 12 18.74 -31.21 -20.71
N TRP A 13 19.05 -31.80 -19.55
CA TRP A 13 18.93 -33.22 -19.24
C TRP A 13 17.67 -33.55 -18.41
N GLY A 14 16.89 -32.53 -18.01
CA GLY A 14 15.66 -32.68 -17.22
C GLY A 14 15.87 -32.73 -15.70
N ASP A 15 17.11 -32.54 -15.24
CA ASP A 15 17.42 -32.44 -13.81
C ASP A 15 17.15 -31.01 -13.31
N THR A 16 16.73 -30.89 -12.05
CA THR A 16 16.55 -29.57 -11.41
C THR A 16 17.93 -28.98 -11.12
N GLU A 17 18.13 -27.70 -11.45
CA GLU A 17 19.35 -26.98 -11.09
C GLU A 17 19.56 -26.96 -9.56
N ASP A 18 20.82 -26.88 -9.11
CA ASP A 18 21.14 -26.89 -7.68
C ASP A 18 20.85 -25.53 -7.00
N GLU A 19 20.91 -24.43 -7.77
CA GLU A 19 20.72 -23.07 -7.27
C GLU A 19 19.45 -22.46 -7.88
N PRO A 20 18.60 -21.81 -7.07
CA PRO A 20 17.42 -21.12 -7.58
C PRO A 20 17.80 -19.82 -8.30
N THR A 21 16.89 -19.37 -9.15
CA THR A 21 16.90 -17.99 -9.64
C THR A 21 15.67 -17.24 -9.13
N GLU A 22 15.90 -16.09 -8.48
CA GLU A 22 14.82 -15.20 -8.09
C GLU A 22 14.13 -14.62 -9.34
N LEU A 23 12.81 -14.76 -9.39
CA LEU A 23 12.00 -14.22 -10.47
C LEU A 23 11.81 -12.71 -10.31
N ASP A 24 11.83 -11.99 -11.43
CA ASP A 24 11.46 -10.58 -11.42
C ASP A 24 10.00 -10.37 -11.00
N ASN A 25 9.69 -9.17 -10.48
CA ASN A 25 8.37 -8.84 -9.94
C ASN A 25 7.20 -9.17 -10.87
N HIS A 26 7.35 -8.94 -12.18
CA HIS A 26 6.27 -9.14 -13.14
C HIS A 26 6.06 -10.64 -13.40
N THR A 27 7.15 -11.40 -13.55
CA THR A 27 7.09 -12.85 -13.70
C THR A 27 6.54 -13.52 -12.44
N ALA A 28 6.98 -13.11 -11.25
CA ALA A 28 6.45 -13.60 -9.97
C ALA A 28 4.95 -13.29 -9.81
N ALA A 29 4.51 -12.09 -10.22
CA ALA A 29 3.10 -11.72 -10.20
C ALA A 29 2.22 -12.63 -11.08
N GLY A 30 2.76 -13.19 -12.16
CA GLY A 30 2.06 -14.17 -13.01
C GLY A 30 1.71 -15.48 -12.30
N TYR A 31 2.36 -15.80 -11.17
CA TYR A 31 2.12 -17.02 -10.40
C TYR A 31 1.24 -16.80 -9.16
N ALA A 32 0.67 -15.59 -8.97
CA ALA A 32 -0.08 -15.24 -7.76
C ALA A 32 -1.17 -16.25 -7.41
N ASP A 33 -1.97 -16.73 -8.38
CA ASP A 33 -3.04 -17.70 -8.12
C ASP A 33 -2.50 -19.04 -7.58
N HIS A 34 -1.35 -19.49 -8.09
CA HIS A 34 -0.70 -20.72 -7.64
C HIS A 34 -0.19 -20.56 -6.20
N ILE A 35 0.36 -19.38 -5.88
CA ILE A 35 0.89 -19.04 -4.57
C ILE A 35 -0.25 -18.89 -3.55
N VAL A 36 -1.34 -18.22 -3.90
CA VAL A 36 -2.55 -18.14 -3.06
C VAL A 36 -3.09 -19.54 -2.77
N ALA A 37 -3.18 -20.40 -3.79
CA ALA A 37 -3.61 -21.78 -3.60
C ALA A 37 -2.66 -22.58 -2.71
N ALA A 38 -1.34 -22.37 -2.81
CA ALA A 38 -0.36 -23.01 -1.93
C ALA A 38 -0.50 -22.52 -0.48
N LEU A 39 -0.63 -21.21 -0.26
CA LEU A 39 -0.88 -20.63 1.07
C LEU A 39 -2.15 -21.18 1.72
N MET A 40 -3.20 -21.40 0.93
CA MET A 40 -4.44 -22.02 1.42
C MET A 40 -4.25 -23.50 1.81
N ARG A 41 -3.43 -24.26 1.08
CA ARG A 41 -3.15 -25.67 1.39
C ARG A 41 -2.30 -25.85 2.65
N GLU A 42 -1.47 -24.87 2.98
CA GLU A 42 -0.63 -24.91 4.18
C GLU A 42 -1.43 -24.74 5.47
N ARG A 43 -2.65 -24.18 5.39
CA ARG A 43 -3.51 -23.96 6.55
C ARG A 43 -3.90 -25.28 7.21
N LEU A 44 -3.81 -25.32 8.54
CA LEU A 44 -4.16 -26.48 9.34
C LEU A 44 -5.63 -26.44 9.75
N SER A 45 -6.25 -27.61 9.89
CA SER A 45 -7.64 -27.71 10.35
C SER A 45 -7.88 -27.07 11.73
N THR A 46 -6.86 -27.07 12.61
CA THR A 46 -6.89 -26.41 13.92
C THR A 46 -6.97 -24.89 13.83
N GLU A 47 -6.56 -24.32 12.70
CA GLU A 47 -6.54 -22.87 12.44
C GLU A 47 -7.86 -22.38 11.81
N THR A 48 -8.83 -23.26 11.53
CA THR A 48 -10.02 -22.92 10.74
C THR A 48 -10.77 -21.67 11.23
N GLU A 49 -10.87 -21.46 12.55
CA GLU A 49 -11.61 -20.33 13.13
C GLU A 49 -10.77 -19.05 13.27
N ARG A 50 -9.49 -19.18 13.64
CA ARG A 50 -8.64 -18.05 14.06
C ARG A 50 -7.44 -17.81 13.15
N GLY A 51 -7.20 -18.67 12.18
CA GLY A 51 -5.95 -18.67 11.42
C GLY A 51 -4.75 -18.75 12.36
N LEU A 52 -3.74 -17.94 12.07
CA LEU A 52 -2.54 -17.78 12.86
C LEU A 52 -2.83 -17.29 14.28
N MET A 53 -3.90 -16.51 14.50
CA MET A 53 -4.28 -16.07 15.85
C MET A 53 -4.63 -17.23 16.79
N HIS A 54 -4.77 -18.47 16.29
CA HIS A 54 -4.81 -19.66 17.13
C HIS A 54 -3.58 -19.79 18.05
N TYR A 55 -2.40 -19.35 17.59
CA TYR A 55 -1.14 -19.43 18.32
C TYR A 55 -0.80 -18.15 19.09
N TYR A 56 -1.66 -17.13 19.02
CA TYR A 56 -1.48 -15.91 19.79
C TYR A 56 -1.92 -16.16 21.23
N ASP A 57 -0.96 -16.19 22.16
CA ASP A 57 -1.18 -16.60 23.55
C ASP A 57 -1.09 -15.45 24.56
N LYS A 58 -1.01 -14.20 24.09
CA LYS A 58 -0.91 -13.03 24.96
C LYS A 58 -2.29 -12.63 25.46
N ASN A 59 -2.41 -12.48 26.78
CA ASN A 59 -3.64 -12.00 27.40
C ASN A 59 -3.70 -10.46 27.35
N ASP A 60 -3.96 -9.92 26.16
CA ASP A 60 -4.07 -8.48 25.92
C ASP A 60 -5.27 -8.13 25.03
N SER A 61 -5.36 -6.87 24.62
CA SER A 61 -6.46 -6.40 23.80
C SER A 61 -6.35 -6.79 22.32
N VAL A 62 -5.15 -7.18 21.84
CA VAL A 62 -4.99 -7.72 20.48
C VAL A 62 -5.69 -9.07 20.38
N GLU A 63 -5.48 -9.94 21.37
CA GLU A 63 -6.15 -11.25 21.46
C GLU A 63 -7.68 -11.13 21.46
N GLN A 64 -8.21 -10.10 22.11
CA GLN A 64 -9.66 -9.88 22.19
C GLN A 64 -10.25 -9.32 20.89
N LYS A 65 -9.53 -8.41 20.23
CA LYS A 65 -10.01 -7.67 19.05
C LYS A 65 -9.76 -8.41 17.74
N VAL A 66 -8.62 -9.08 17.58
CA VAL A 66 -8.25 -9.75 16.33
C VAL A 66 -8.79 -11.18 16.35
N LYS A 67 -9.85 -11.39 15.57
CA LYS A 67 -10.57 -12.67 15.51
C LYS A 67 -9.82 -13.71 14.70
N SER A 68 -9.25 -13.30 13.56
CA SER A 68 -8.44 -14.18 12.73
C SER A 68 -7.35 -13.40 12.00
N CYS A 69 -6.29 -14.11 11.62
CA CYS A 69 -5.24 -13.62 10.73
C CYS A 69 -4.79 -14.77 9.84
N ASN A 70 -4.79 -14.59 8.53
CA ASN A 70 -4.29 -15.59 7.57
C ASN A 70 -3.40 -14.94 6.53
N PHE A 71 -2.35 -15.64 6.10
CA PHE A 71 -1.61 -15.22 4.93
C PHE A 71 -2.36 -15.55 3.63
N THR A 72 -2.24 -14.63 2.69
CA THR A 72 -2.63 -14.73 1.28
C THR A 72 -1.65 -13.89 0.46
N ALA A 73 -1.83 -13.82 -0.86
CA ALA A 73 -1.04 -12.98 -1.74
C ALA A 73 -1.93 -12.20 -2.70
N GLU A 74 -1.43 -11.05 -3.17
CA GLU A 74 -2.09 -10.23 -4.18
C GLU A 74 -1.08 -9.64 -5.17
N VAL A 75 -1.57 -9.22 -6.33
CA VAL A 75 -0.78 -8.45 -7.30
C VAL A 75 -1.22 -7.00 -7.25
N ARG A 76 -0.26 -6.09 -7.06
CA ARG A 76 -0.50 -4.64 -7.11
C ARG A 76 0.61 -3.95 -7.89
N ASN A 77 0.22 -3.22 -8.93
CA ASN A 77 1.14 -2.53 -9.85
C ASN A 77 2.21 -3.47 -10.45
N GLY A 78 1.81 -4.69 -10.85
CA GLY A 78 2.71 -5.67 -11.47
C GLY A 78 3.73 -6.28 -10.51
N ARG A 79 3.55 -6.12 -9.20
CA ARG A 79 4.38 -6.74 -8.16
C ARG A 79 3.54 -7.64 -7.27
N LEU A 80 4.11 -8.77 -6.87
CA LEU A 80 3.52 -9.69 -5.89
C LEU A 80 3.72 -9.16 -4.45
N TRP A 81 2.66 -9.22 -3.66
CA TRP A 81 2.64 -8.84 -2.25
C TRP A 81 2.05 -9.96 -1.41
N GLY A 82 2.68 -10.22 -0.27
CA GLY A 82 2.12 -11.04 0.79
C GLY A 82 1.19 -10.20 1.64
N VAL A 83 0.02 -10.75 1.94
CA VAL A 83 -1.04 -10.06 2.67
C VAL A 83 -1.38 -10.87 3.91
N ALA A 84 -1.35 -10.22 5.06
CA ALA A 84 -1.92 -10.76 6.29
C ALA A 84 -3.36 -10.26 6.40
N GLU A 85 -4.31 -11.08 5.99
CA GLU A 85 -5.73 -10.76 6.06
C GLU A 85 -6.23 -10.95 7.49
N CYS A 86 -6.58 -9.84 8.15
CA CYS A 86 -6.98 -9.83 9.56
C CYS A 86 -8.46 -9.47 9.70
N GLN A 87 -9.22 -10.27 10.44
CA GLN A 87 -10.57 -9.90 10.88
C GLN A 87 -10.50 -9.26 12.27
N VAL A 88 -10.85 -7.99 12.38
CA VAL A 88 -10.74 -7.22 13.62
C VAL A 88 -12.10 -6.69 14.07
N THR A 89 -12.35 -6.74 15.39
CA THR A 89 -13.52 -6.12 16.02
C THR A 89 -13.18 -4.72 16.52
N GLY A 90 -13.65 -3.71 15.79
CA GLY A 90 -13.37 -2.30 16.08
C GLY A 90 -11.98 -1.86 15.61
N GLU A 91 -11.60 -0.64 15.98
CA GLU A 91 -10.29 -0.09 15.62
C GLU A 91 -9.18 -0.57 16.56
N LEU A 92 -8.02 -0.86 15.98
CA LEU A 92 -6.78 -1.07 16.72
C LEU A 92 -6.14 0.28 17.02
N THR A 93 -5.77 0.49 18.27
CA THR A 93 -4.89 1.58 18.67
C THR A 93 -3.51 1.40 18.03
N PRO A 94 -2.68 2.47 17.94
CA PRO A 94 -1.33 2.35 17.40
C PRO A 94 -0.48 1.28 18.08
N LYS A 95 -0.63 1.12 19.41
CA LYS A 95 0.08 0.11 20.18
C LYS A 95 -0.39 -1.31 19.83
N GLU A 96 -1.70 -1.53 19.74
CA GLU A 96 -2.27 -2.82 19.35
C GLU A 96 -1.87 -3.21 17.93
N LEU A 97 -1.92 -2.26 16.99
CA LEU A 97 -1.50 -2.48 15.61
C LEU A 97 -0.01 -2.82 15.54
N TYR A 98 0.84 -2.13 16.30
CA TYR A 98 2.26 -2.45 16.38
C TYR A 98 2.48 -3.88 16.92
N THR A 99 1.83 -4.25 18.01
CA THR A 99 1.91 -5.60 18.57
C THR A 99 1.43 -6.67 17.58
N LEU A 100 0.35 -6.42 16.85
CA LEU A 100 -0.14 -7.34 15.81
C LEU A 100 0.88 -7.50 14.68
N LYS A 101 1.49 -6.41 14.22
CA LYS A 101 2.53 -6.47 13.17
C LYS A 101 3.75 -7.24 13.61
N GLU A 102 4.24 -7.03 14.84
CA GLU A 102 5.38 -7.79 15.39
C GLU A 102 5.07 -9.29 15.42
N TYR A 103 3.86 -9.66 15.85
CA TYR A 103 3.43 -11.05 15.84
C TYR A 103 3.39 -11.64 14.43
N ILE A 104 2.77 -10.94 13.48
CA ILE A 104 2.69 -11.39 12.08
C ILE A 104 4.07 -11.46 11.45
N SER A 105 4.97 -10.52 11.75
CA SER A 105 6.37 -10.56 11.30
C SER A 105 7.06 -11.83 11.77
N GLY A 106 6.90 -12.20 13.04
CA GLY A 106 7.43 -13.47 13.57
C GLY A 106 6.83 -14.70 12.89
N GLN A 107 5.51 -14.69 12.63
CA GLN A 107 4.87 -15.77 11.86
C GLN A 107 5.37 -15.85 10.41
N ALA A 108 5.72 -14.72 9.79
CA ALA A 108 6.28 -14.69 8.44
C ALA A 108 7.73 -15.18 8.40
N SER A 109 8.53 -14.92 9.44
CA SER A 109 9.97 -15.25 9.45
C SER A 109 10.30 -16.66 9.95
N ASP A 110 9.65 -17.09 11.03
CA ASP A 110 10.07 -18.28 11.83
C ASP A 110 8.88 -19.17 12.20
N GLY A 111 7.66 -18.78 11.81
CA GLY A 111 6.45 -19.52 12.06
C GLY A 111 5.93 -20.19 10.79
N PHE A 112 4.74 -19.79 10.38
CA PHE A 112 4.11 -20.28 9.16
C PHE A 112 5.00 -20.08 7.92
N GLY A 113 5.67 -18.94 7.81
CA GLY A 113 6.47 -18.59 6.63
C GLY A 113 7.66 -19.52 6.41
N GLU A 114 8.39 -19.87 7.47
CA GLU A 114 9.51 -20.83 7.41
C GLU A 114 9.03 -22.21 6.88
N GLY A 115 7.88 -22.68 7.34
CA GLY A 115 7.30 -23.93 6.85
C GLY A 115 6.81 -23.85 5.40
N PHE A 116 6.28 -22.69 5.00
CA PHE A 116 5.75 -22.44 3.67
C PHE A 116 6.86 -22.34 2.62
N GLU A 117 7.94 -21.62 2.92
CA GLU A 117 9.05 -21.40 1.97
C GLU A 117 9.87 -22.67 1.68
N GLN A 118 9.75 -23.71 2.51
CA GLN A 118 10.41 -25.00 2.29
C GLN A 118 9.64 -25.92 1.32
N ARG A 119 8.43 -25.53 0.88
CA ARG A 119 7.58 -26.39 0.05
C ARG A 119 7.48 -25.88 -1.38
N GLU A 120 7.83 -26.76 -2.30
CA GLU A 120 7.71 -26.52 -3.73
C GLU A 120 6.25 -26.27 -4.16
N ILE A 121 6.08 -25.27 -5.01
CA ILE A 121 4.85 -24.99 -5.74
C ILE A 121 5.09 -25.39 -7.19
N LYS A 122 4.60 -26.57 -7.55
CA LYS A 122 4.75 -27.12 -8.91
C LYS A 122 3.79 -26.43 -9.89
N VAL A 123 4.36 -25.85 -10.95
CA VAL A 123 3.62 -25.22 -12.05
C VAL A 123 4.17 -25.75 -13.37
N GLY A 124 3.52 -26.78 -13.94
CA GLY A 124 4.08 -27.53 -15.05
C GLY A 124 5.39 -28.21 -14.63
N ASP A 125 6.46 -27.97 -15.40
CA ASP A 125 7.80 -28.50 -15.11
C ASP A 125 8.65 -27.56 -14.23
N ARG A 126 8.09 -26.43 -13.75
CA ARG A 126 8.78 -25.48 -12.86
C ARG A 126 8.48 -25.79 -11.40
N GLU A 127 9.51 -25.65 -10.56
CA GLU A 127 9.43 -25.72 -9.10
C GLU A 127 9.66 -24.32 -8.53
N LEU A 128 8.61 -23.74 -7.95
CA LEU A 128 8.63 -22.39 -7.38
C LEU A 128 8.65 -22.45 -5.85
N TYR A 129 9.35 -21.51 -5.22
CA TYR A 129 9.38 -21.33 -3.77
C TYR A 129 9.06 -19.86 -3.47
N ALA A 130 8.00 -19.61 -2.71
CA ALA A 130 7.52 -18.26 -2.46
C ALA A 130 7.82 -17.84 -1.03
N HIS A 131 8.40 -16.65 -0.89
CA HIS A 131 8.97 -16.18 0.37
C HIS A 131 8.12 -15.05 0.95
N LEU A 132 7.54 -15.25 2.14
CA LEU A 132 6.76 -14.23 2.86
C LEU A 132 7.65 -13.21 3.56
N TRP A 133 8.89 -13.60 3.89
CA TRP A 133 9.85 -12.83 4.67
C TRP A 133 11.16 -12.60 3.91
N SER A 134 11.88 -11.55 4.29
CA SER A 134 13.24 -11.27 3.83
C SER A 134 14.04 -10.63 4.95
N SER A 135 15.35 -10.92 4.99
CA SER A 135 16.29 -10.31 5.92
C SER A 135 16.70 -8.88 5.55
N GLU A 136 16.20 -8.34 4.44
CA GLU A 136 16.47 -6.96 4.04
C GLU A 136 15.86 -5.96 5.03
N ASP A 137 16.60 -4.90 5.35
CA ASP A 137 16.13 -3.79 6.20
C ASP A 137 14.87 -3.10 5.66
N SER A 138 14.59 -3.25 4.35
CA SER A 138 13.43 -2.68 3.68
C SER A 138 12.12 -3.45 3.95
N TRP A 139 12.24 -4.69 4.45
CA TRP A 139 11.11 -5.58 4.67
C TRP A 139 10.43 -5.30 6.02
N SER A 140 9.10 -5.18 5.99
CA SER A 140 8.28 -5.10 7.20
C SER A 140 6.82 -5.40 6.89
N ILE A 141 6.07 -5.86 7.89
CA ILE A 141 4.61 -5.85 7.84
C ILE A 141 4.14 -4.39 7.93
N ARG A 142 3.37 -3.98 6.93
CA ARG A 142 2.81 -2.64 6.80
C ARG A 142 1.33 -2.74 6.45
N THR A 143 0.54 -1.80 6.94
CA THR A 143 -0.86 -1.70 6.49
C THR A 143 -0.90 -1.24 5.04
N GLU A 144 -2.05 -1.42 4.39
CA GLU A 144 -2.26 -0.90 3.04
C GLU A 144 -2.01 0.62 2.99
N GLN A 145 -2.46 1.36 4.02
CA GLN A 145 -2.25 2.80 4.10
C GLN A 145 -0.75 3.14 4.15
N GLU A 146 0.04 2.43 4.96
CA GLU A 146 1.48 2.68 5.06
C GLU A 146 2.23 2.33 3.76
N CYS A 147 1.80 1.30 3.04
CA CYS A 147 2.43 0.90 1.78
C CYS A 147 2.08 1.82 0.62
N PHE A 148 0.82 2.27 0.53
CA PHE A 148 0.29 2.85 -0.71
C PHE A 148 -0.28 4.25 -0.54
N VAL A 149 -0.64 4.70 0.67
CA VAL A 149 -1.11 6.08 0.91
C VAL A 149 0.07 7.05 1.08
N GLN A 150 1.17 6.64 1.73
CA GLN A 150 2.36 7.51 1.86
C GLN A 150 2.95 7.91 0.50
N LYS A 151 2.88 7.03 -0.51
CA LYS A 151 3.44 7.29 -1.85
C LYS A 151 2.64 8.27 -2.73
N LEU A 152 1.35 8.48 -2.50
CA LEU A 152 0.62 9.56 -3.20
C LEU A 152 0.86 10.93 -2.55
N ALA A 153 1.12 10.96 -1.24
CA ALA A 153 1.38 12.18 -0.49
C ALA A 153 2.82 12.72 -0.70
N GLU A 154 3.80 11.88 -1.01
CA GLU A 154 5.22 12.28 -1.14
C GLU A 154 5.47 13.41 -2.14
N GLY A 155 4.63 13.57 -3.18
CA GLY A 155 4.71 14.68 -4.16
C GLY A 155 3.88 15.93 -3.83
N LEU A 156 3.07 15.89 -2.78
CA LEU A 156 2.23 17.00 -2.34
C LEU A 156 2.94 17.88 -1.31
N PRO A 157 2.68 19.20 -1.32
CA PRO A 157 3.22 20.09 -0.29
C PRO A 157 2.67 19.73 1.08
N GLU A 158 3.43 20.00 2.15
CA GLU A 158 2.95 19.77 3.53
C GLU A 158 1.71 20.61 3.86
N LEU A 159 1.62 21.80 3.25
CA LEU A 159 0.56 22.76 3.46
C LEU A 159 0.28 23.54 2.17
N CYS A 160 -1.00 23.82 1.90
CA CYS A 160 -1.40 24.80 0.90
C CYS A 160 -2.55 25.67 1.42
N PHE A 161 -2.76 26.80 0.75
CA PHE A 161 -3.88 27.70 0.99
C PHE A 161 -4.95 27.53 -0.10
N SER A 162 -6.21 27.71 0.26
CA SER A 162 -7.33 27.77 -0.71
C SER A 162 -8.45 28.67 -0.17
N THR A 163 -9.52 28.85 -0.94
CA THR A 163 -10.71 29.58 -0.53
C THR A 163 -11.92 28.65 -0.46
N LEU A 164 -12.70 28.75 0.62
CA LEU A 164 -13.90 27.90 0.76
C LEU A 164 -14.98 28.36 -0.23
N PRO A 165 -15.53 27.48 -1.11
CA PRO A 165 -16.45 27.92 -2.16
C PRO A 165 -17.74 28.60 -1.67
N GLY A 166 -18.23 28.20 -0.49
CA GLY A 166 -19.48 28.69 0.10
C GLY A 166 -19.35 30.04 0.81
N THR A 167 -18.28 30.25 1.60
CA THR A 167 -18.09 31.47 2.41
C THR A 167 -17.08 32.45 1.82
N GLY A 168 -16.15 31.97 0.99
CA GLY A 168 -15.01 32.75 0.51
C GLY A 168 -13.90 32.93 1.55
N ASP A 169 -13.97 32.25 2.70
CA ASP A 169 -12.93 32.29 3.74
C ASP A 169 -11.60 31.73 3.21
N LEU A 170 -10.49 32.35 3.61
CA LEU A 170 -9.15 31.79 3.41
C LEU A 170 -8.96 30.58 4.35
N ILE A 171 -8.55 29.46 3.77
CA ILE A 171 -8.34 28.20 4.49
C ILE A 171 -6.95 27.64 4.24
N CYS A 172 -6.44 26.89 5.21
CA CYS A 172 -5.21 26.11 5.14
C CYS A 172 -5.56 24.62 5.10
N ILE A 173 -4.92 23.88 4.21
CA ILE A 173 -5.06 22.43 4.09
C ILE A 173 -3.70 21.82 4.40
N LYS A 174 -3.67 20.83 5.30
CA LYS A 174 -2.47 20.09 5.66
C LYS A 174 -2.52 18.69 5.07
N ARG A 175 -1.41 18.27 4.48
CA ARG A 175 -1.29 16.97 3.82
C ARG A 175 -1.51 15.84 4.82
N GLY A 176 -2.38 14.90 4.47
CA GLY A 176 -2.69 13.74 5.29
C GLY A 176 -3.78 13.96 6.34
N GLU A 177 -4.29 15.19 6.49
CA GLU A 177 -5.38 15.51 7.42
C GLU A 177 -6.72 15.61 6.67
N SER A 178 -7.82 15.27 7.35
CA SER A 178 -9.17 15.42 6.77
C SER A 178 -9.72 16.82 7.06
N GLY A 179 -10.31 17.46 6.06
CA GLY A 179 -10.86 18.81 6.16
C GLY A 179 -9.83 19.94 6.05
N TYR A 180 -10.14 21.08 6.66
CA TYR A 180 -9.36 22.31 6.52
C TYR A 180 -9.40 23.15 7.80
N TYR A 181 -8.49 24.11 7.89
CA TYR A 181 -8.42 25.09 8.97
C TYR A 181 -8.70 26.48 8.43
N LYS A 182 -9.56 27.26 9.08
CA LYS A 182 -9.70 28.68 8.75
C LYS A 182 -8.40 29.41 9.08
N SER A 183 -7.92 30.24 8.14
CA SER A 183 -6.72 31.04 8.33
C SER A 183 -7.02 32.28 9.18
N ASP A 184 -6.12 32.62 10.10
CA ASP A 184 -6.18 33.86 10.87
C ASP A 184 -5.99 35.11 9.98
N TRP A 185 -5.51 34.94 8.75
CA TRP A 185 -5.36 36.01 7.75
C TRP A 185 -6.60 36.17 6.85
N SER A 186 -7.67 35.40 7.08
CA SER A 186 -8.90 35.51 6.31
C SER A 186 -9.53 36.89 6.48
N THR A 187 -9.90 37.53 5.38
CA THR A 187 -10.68 38.78 5.33
C THR A 187 -12.14 38.49 4.99
N ASP A 188 -12.99 39.53 5.02
CA ASP A 188 -14.40 39.45 4.60
C ASP A 188 -14.57 39.49 3.07
N SER A 189 -13.50 39.72 2.31
CA SER A 189 -13.50 39.80 0.86
C SER A 189 -13.02 38.49 0.24
N ARG A 190 -13.88 37.84 -0.55
CA ARG A 190 -13.54 36.63 -1.29
C ARG A 190 -12.40 36.85 -2.28
N GLU A 191 -12.38 38.03 -2.92
CA GLU A 191 -11.37 38.38 -3.93
C GLU A 191 -10.01 38.55 -3.27
N GLU A 192 -9.94 39.26 -2.14
CA GLU A 192 -8.69 39.40 -1.37
C GLU A 192 -8.20 38.04 -0.83
N ASN A 193 -9.10 37.20 -0.32
CA ASN A 193 -8.74 35.86 0.14
C ASN A 193 -8.21 34.98 -0.99
N GLN A 194 -8.72 35.14 -2.22
CA GLN A 194 -8.21 34.42 -3.37
C GLN A 194 -6.78 34.87 -3.72
N GLU A 195 -6.54 36.18 -3.75
CA GLU A 195 -5.19 36.74 -3.97
C GLU A 195 -4.21 36.31 -2.87
N LEU A 196 -4.65 36.29 -1.61
CA LEU A 196 -3.85 35.79 -0.48
C LEU A 196 -3.53 34.30 -0.61
N ALA A 197 -4.49 33.47 -1.04
CA ALA A 197 -4.23 32.05 -1.25
C ALA A 197 -3.19 31.84 -2.36
N ASP A 198 -3.33 32.55 -3.48
CA ASP A 198 -2.42 32.44 -4.62
C ASP A 198 -1.02 32.95 -4.26
N TYR A 199 -0.91 34.10 -3.59
CA TYR A 199 0.35 34.65 -3.11
C TYR A 199 1.08 33.72 -2.12
N ASN A 200 0.37 33.15 -1.16
CA ASN A 200 0.99 32.25 -0.18
C ASN A 200 1.42 30.93 -0.82
N ASN A 201 0.62 30.38 -1.74
CA ASN A 201 0.98 29.16 -2.47
C ASN A 201 2.20 29.38 -3.36
N GLU A 202 2.31 30.53 -4.05
CA GLU A 202 3.49 30.86 -4.86
C GLU A 202 4.77 30.89 -3.99
N ARG A 203 4.70 31.48 -2.79
CA ARG A 203 5.83 31.50 -1.85
C ARG A 203 6.21 30.13 -1.31
N LEU A 204 5.25 29.22 -1.20
CA LEU A 204 5.46 27.84 -0.78
C LEU A 204 5.87 26.93 -1.95
N GLY A 205 5.92 27.44 -3.19
CA GLY A 205 6.20 26.64 -4.39
C GLY A 205 5.07 25.66 -4.73
N VAL A 206 3.85 25.92 -4.27
CA VAL A 206 2.68 25.07 -4.52
C VAL A 206 2.09 25.37 -5.89
N THR A 207 2.06 24.37 -6.76
CA THR A 207 1.43 24.47 -8.07
C THR A 207 -0.10 24.40 -7.99
N ALA A 208 -0.81 24.88 -9.02
CA ALA A 208 -2.26 24.77 -9.10
C ALA A 208 -2.74 23.30 -9.03
N ALA A 209 -2.04 22.40 -9.74
CA ALA A 209 -2.33 20.97 -9.72
C ALA A 209 -2.17 20.37 -8.32
N GLN A 210 -1.11 20.74 -7.59
CA GLN A 210 -0.93 20.33 -6.19
C GLN A 210 -2.02 20.91 -5.28
N ARG A 211 -2.42 22.17 -5.46
CA ARG A 211 -3.51 22.77 -4.67
C ARG A 211 -4.82 22.01 -4.86
N GLN A 212 -5.17 21.67 -6.10
CA GLN A 212 -6.39 20.91 -6.41
C GLN A 212 -6.33 19.49 -5.85
N ALA A 213 -5.17 18.83 -5.94
CA ALA A 213 -4.96 17.53 -5.32
C ALA A 213 -5.07 17.58 -3.79
N MET A 214 -4.56 18.63 -3.15
CA MET A 214 -4.72 18.86 -1.70
C MET A 214 -6.18 19.09 -1.30
N GLU A 215 -6.94 19.87 -2.08
CA GLU A 215 -8.38 20.08 -1.88
C GLU A 215 -9.17 18.77 -1.99
N CYS A 216 -8.88 17.95 -3.00
CA CYS A 216 -9.53 16.66 -3.17
C CYS A 216 -9.15 15.68 -2.05
N GLY A 217 -7.86 15.61 -1.70
CA GLY A 217 -7.35 14.74 -0.64
C GLY A 217 -7.98 15.05 0.72
N SER A 218 -8.15 16.33 1.05
CA SER A 218 -8.74 16.73 2.33
C SER A 218 -10.24 16.49 2.43
N MET A 219 -10.97 16.58 1.31
CA MET A 219 -12.44 16.45 1.27
C MET A 219 -12.92 15.02 0.98
N ALA A 220 -12.25 14.31 0.08
CA ALA A 220 -12.64 12.99 -0.42
C ALA A 220 -11.70 11.86 0.04
N GLY A 221 -10.60 12.20 0.72
CA GLY A 221 -9.58 11.27 1.19
C GLY A 221 -8.35 11.25 0.29
N TRP A 222 -7.17 11.09 0.90
CA TRP A 222 -5.86 11.17 0.24
C TRP A 222 -5.52 10.00 -0.68
N SER A 223 -6.39 8.99 -0.77
CA SER A 223 -6.21 7.79 -1.60
C SER A 223 -6.98 7.83 -2.93
N VAL A 224 -7.79 8.85 -3.19
CA VAL A 224 -8.55 8.96 -4.44
C VAL A 224 -7.66 9.45 -5.58
N PRO A 225 -7.92 9.08 -6.85
CA PRO A 225 -7.13 9.56 -7.99
C PRO A 225 -7.06 11.10 -8.09
N GLY A 226 -8.10 11.79 -7.62
CA GLY A 226 -8.12 13.25 -7.55
C GLY A 226 -7.17 13.85 -6.51
N ALA A 227 -6.56 13.05 -5.63
CA ALA A 227 -5.51 13.48 -4.71
C ALA A 227 -4.09 13.33 -5.31
N ASP A 228 -3.96 13.01 -6.61
CA ASP A 228 -2.70 13.04 -7.37
C ASP A 228 -2.65 14.33 -8.22
N PRO A 229 -1.60 15.18 -8.09
CA PRO A 229 -1.41 16.35 -8.96
C PRO A 229 -1.49 16.04 -10.45
N LYS A 230 -1.06 14.85 -10.88
CA LYS A 230 -1.11 14.45 -12.29
C LYS A 230 -2.51 14.42 -12.88
N ALA A 231 -3.55 14.28 -12.05
CA ALA A 231 -4.93 14.33 -12.50
C ALA A 231 -5.36 15.72 -13.03
N TYR A 232 -4.58 16.76 -12.71
CA TYR A 232 -4.87 18.15 -13.06
C TYR A 232 -3.85 18.76 -14.01
N GLU A 233 -2.80 18.03 -14.37
CA GLU A 233 -1.87 18.47 -15.41
C GLU A 233 -2.61 18.51 -16.76
N PRO A 234 -2.46 19.57 -17.56
CA PRO A 234 -3.07 19.62 -18.88
C PRO A 234 -2.51 18.48 -19.74
N GLU A 235 -3.38 17.67 -20.36
CA GLU A 235 -2.95 16.72 -21.39
C GLU A 235 -2.15 17.50 -22.44
N GLY A 236 -0.86 17.18 -22.58
CA GLY A 236 0.02 17.82 -23.55
C GLY A 236 -0.58 17.78 -24.96
N PRO A 237 -0.17 18.68 -25.86
CA PRO A 237 -0.73 18.73 -27.21
C PRO A 237 -0.58 17.37 -27.90
N LYS A 238 -1.71 16.72 -28.21
CA LYS A 238 -1.75 15.62 -29.18
C LYS A 238 -1.19 16.17 -30.48
N MET A 239 0.05 15.86 -30.81
CA MET A 239 0.61 16.10 -32.13
C MET A 239 -0.29 15.36 -33.13
N GLY A 240 -1.21 16.12 -33.74
CA GLY A 240 -2.08 15.63 -34.78
C GLY A 240 -1.22 15.04 -35.89
N GLY A 241 -1.50 13.79 -36.24
CA GLY A 241 -0.90 13.16 -37.40
C GLY A 241 -1.15 14.02 -38.63
N MET A 242 -0.08 14.55 -39.21
CA MET A 242 -0.10 14.99 -40.60
C MET A 242 -0.30 13.74 -41.46
N ILE A 243 -1.50 13.58 -42.00
CA ILE A 243 -1.70 12.79 -43.22
C ILE A 243 -1.19 13.67 -44.36
N LEU A 244 -0.05 13.30 -44.94
CA LEU A 244 0.33 13.79 -46.26
C LEU A 244 -0.29 12.85 -47.29
N ALA A 245 -1.25 13.40 -48.05
CA ALA A 245 -1.76 12.82 -49.29
C ALA A 245 -0.77 13.08 -50.43
#